data_AF-A0A317XS05-F1
#
_entry.id   AF-A0A317XS05-F1
#
_cell.length_a   1.000
_cell.length_b   1.000
_cell.length_c   1.000
_cell.angle_alpha   90.00
_cell.angle_beta   90.00
_cell.angle_gamma   90.00
#
_symmetry.space_group_name_H-M   'P 1'
#
loop_
_entity.id
_entity.type
_entity.pdbx_description
1 polymer ?
#
loop_
_entity_poly.entity_id
_entity_poly.type
_entity_poly.pdbx_seq_one_letter_code
_entity_poly.pdbx_strand_id
1 'polypeptide(L)'
;MVRSTRTNGANSAPIPSSSSASVEPSEPGQMVTTNGNLADLSTSASDPSFRDTFSYHPVTLASADALPYYDRELDLQPGLRSRVDALIAAEQETMEPLGASSSRLPPAYEIFSKRPDLQAELERVASGAPPEPSLDSKRYGLPEPEGGASASIQDWQAAVDNSYSQLAHMDIRLKNIELMKKYGSNAWRLSNFQQEQDIRMLSENVDSIKAQTNEINRLRQTEQNQTGTRLATLEKRWQDLIARSLQLEVATITTQQTVDSLHTKKRKLQAELDQLDV
;
A
#
# COMPACT_ATOMS: atom_id res chain seq x y z
N MET A 1 34.57 -48.10 28.92
CA MET A 1 33.58 -49.15 29.25
C MET A 1 32.31 -48.84 28.45
N VAL A 2 31.75 -49.69 27.58
CA VAL A 2 31.34 -51.11 27.65
C VAL A 2 29.83 -51.23 27.91
N ARG A 3 29.10 -51.81 26.92
CA ARG A 3 27.72 -52.36 27.00
C ARG A 3 26.56 -51.35 27.24
N SER A 4 25.31 -51.60 26.79
CA SER A 4 24.83 -52.56 25.77
C SER A 4 23.43 -52.20 25.23
N THR A 5 23.09 -52.80 24.08
CA THR A 5 21.80 -53.44 23.71
C THR A 5 20.74 -53.63 24.84
N ARG A 6 19.41 -53.71 24.61
CA ARG A 6 18.71 -54.55 23.60
C ARG A 6 17.16 -54.47 23.77
N THR A 7 16.37 -54.84 22.73
CA THR A 7 15.02 -55.51 22.78
C THR A 7 13.83 -54.80 23.48
N ASN A 8 12.56 -55.20 23.35
CA ASN A 8 11.71 -55.74 22.24
C ASN A 8 10.23 -55.81 22.75
N GLY A 9 9.26 -55.86 21.84
CA GLY A 9 7.84 -56.20 22.14
C GLY A 9 7.02 -54.98 22.61
N ALA A 10 5.95 -54.51 21.94
CA ALA A 10 4.82 -55.14 21.25
C ALA A 10 3.77 -55.78 22.18
N ASN A 11 2.57 -55.18 22.23
CA ASN A 11 1.32 -55.94 22.19
C ASN A 11 0.08 -55.09 21.79
N SER A 12 -0.89 -55.77 21.18
CA SER A 12 -2.35 -55.49 21.16
C SER A 12 -2.91 -54.14 20.65
N ALA A 13 -3.66 -54.23 19.54
CA ALA A 13 -4.82 -53.37 19.24
C ALA A 13 -6.08 -53.90 20.01
N PRO A 14 -7.31 -53.31 19.93
CA PRO A 14 -8.07 -53.14 18.68
C PRO A 14 -8.94 -51.86 18.54
N ILE A 15 -9.44 -51.63 17.32
CA ILE A 15 -10.65 -50.84 16.98
C ILE A 15 -11.79 -51.85 16.69
N PRO A 16 -13.09 -51.50 16.77
CA PRO A 16 -13.86 -51.35 15.51
C PRO A 16 -15.12 -50.43 15.54
N SER A 17 -15.59 -50.01 14.35
CA SER A 17 -17.02 -49.81 13.90
C SER A 17 -18.01 -48.94 14.72
N SER A 18 -19.00 -48.20 14.18
CA SER A 18 -19.45 -47.78 12.82
C SER A 18 -20.60 -46.71 13.02
N SER A 19 -21.44 -46.21 12.09
CA SER A 19 -21.73 -46.49 10.67
C SER A 19 -22.37 -45.29 9.91
N SER A 20 -22.70 -45.51 8.64
CA SER A 20 -23.68 -44.87 7.72
C SER A 20 -25.02 -44.34 8.28
N ALA A 21 -25.82 -43.49 7.57
CA ALA A 21 -25.60 -42.60 6.39
C ALA A 21 -26.87 -41.75 6.01
N SER A 22 -26.65 -40.72 5.16
CA SER A 22 -27.55 -40.19 4.08
C SER A 22 -28.83 -39.34 4.32
N VAL A 23 -28.83 -38.14 3.68
CA VAL A 23 -29.88 -37.50 2.82
C VAL A 23 -31.10 -36.76 3.42
N GLU A 24 -31.08 -35.41 3.26
CA GLU A 24 -32.07 -34.41 2.74
C GLU A 24 -33.62 -34.68 2.67
N PRO A 25 -34.48 -33.66 2.38
CA PRO A 25 -34.60 -32.29 2.96
C PRO A 25 -36.08 -31.86 3.22
N SER A 26 -36.35 -30.72 3.91
CA SER A 26 -37.67 -30.01 3.89
C SER A 26 -37.65 -28.60 4.52
N GLU A 27 -38.47 -27.70 3.98
CA GLU A 27 -38.83 -26.35 4.51
C GLU A 27 -40.27 -26.35 5.12
N PRO A 28 -40.91 -25.19 5.42
CA PRO A 28 -40.55 -24.14 6.39
C PRO A 28 -41.62 -23.98 7.51
N GLY A 29 -41.27 -23.39 8.66
CA GLY A 29 -42.19 -23.21 9.81
C GLY A 29 -41.96 -21.93 10.63
N GLN A 30 -43.04 -21.25 11.02
CA GLN A 30 -43.07 -19.91 11.58
C GLN A 30 -42.82 -19.79 13.11
N MET A 31 -42.33 -18.60 13.51
CA MET A 31 -42.66 -17.86 14.75
C MET A 31 -42.26 -18.41 16.13
N VAL A 32 -41.22 -17.83 16.72
CA VAL A 32 -41.15 -17.53 18.16
C VAL A 32 -40.57 -16.12 18.35
N THR A 33 -41.30 -15.24 19.04
CA THR A 33 -40.83 -13.91 19.44
C THR A 33 -40.44 -13.91 20.92
N THR A 34 -39.17 -13.72 21.25
CA THR A 34 -38.71 -13.52 22.63
C THR A 34 -37.74 -12.34 22.73
N ASN A 35 -37.96 -11.50 23.74
CA ASN A 35 -37.35 -10.18 23.88
C ASN A 35 -35.82 -10.24 24.04
N GLY A 36 -35.12 -9.41 23.26
CA GLY A 36 -33.72 -9.02 23.50
C GLY A 36 -33.55 -7.55 23.14
N ASN A 37 -33.01 -6.74 24.05
CA ASN A 37 -32.85 -5.31 23.85
C ASN A 37 -31.76 -4.99 22.81
N LEU A 38 -32.13 -4.89 21.53
CA LEU A 38 -31.42 -4.02 20.59
C LEU A 38 -31.90 -2.57 20.79
N ALA A 39 -31.58 -2.03 21.96
CA ALA A 39 -31.61 -0.59 22.20
C ALA A 39 -30.41 0.02 21.46
N ASP A 40 -30.63 0.31 20.18
CA ASP A 40 -30.09 1.46 19.45
C ASP A 40 -28.71 1.96 19.93
N LEU A 41 -27.65 1.20 19.62
CA LEU A 41 -26.29 1.76 19.57
C LEU A 41 -26.09 2.51 18.25
N SER A 42 -26.92 3.53 18.03
CA SER A 42 -26.49 4.72 17.30
C SER A 42 -25.37 5.37 18.12
N THR A 43 -24.14 4.89 17.91
CA THR A 43 -22.92 5.57 18.34
C THR A 43 -23.07 7.04 17.96
N SER A 44 -23.14 7.92 18.97
CA SER A 44 -23.47 9.31 18.77
C SER A 44 -22.40 9.97 17.91
N ALA A 45 -22.70 10.14 16.63
CA ALA A 45 -21.86 10.81 15.67
C ALA A 45 -21.78 12.29 16.07
N SER A 46 -20.73 12.63 16.82
CA SER A 46 -20.34 14.01 17.05
C SER A 46 -20.16 14.71 15.71
N ASP A 47 -20.67 15.94 15.61
CA ASP A 47 -20.85 16.63 14.33
C ASP A 47 -19.62 16.49 13.40
N PRO A 48 -19.76 15.89 12.20
CA PRO A 48 -18.67 15.75 11.23
C PRO A 48 -18.31 17.09 10.54
N SER A 49 -18.75 18.22 11.11
CA SER A 49 -18.48 19.57 10.64
C SER A 49 -17.02 19.99 10.83
N PHE A 50 -16.29 19.43 11.81
CA PHE A 50 -14.91 19.86 12.09
C PHE A 50 -13.86 19.29 11.13
N ARG A 51 -14.13 18.16 10.46
CA ARG A 51 -13.16 17.50 9.56
C ARG A 51 -13.56 17.70 8.10
N ASP A 52 -12.64 18.23 7.31
CA ASP A 52 -12.78 18.27 5.85
C ASP A 52 -12.79 16.83 5.30
N THR A 53 -13.64 16.57 4.31
CA THR A 53 -13.89 15.20 3.84
C THR A 53 -12.89 14.83 2.73
N PHE A 54 -11.79 14.16 3.09
CA PHE A 54 -10.82 13.68 2.10
C PHE A 54 -11.46 12.61 1.18
N SER A 55 -11.78 13.01 -0.05
CA SER A 55 -12.33 12.12 -1.08
C SER A 55 -11.21 11.40 -1.81
N TYR A 56 -11.07 10.09 -1.57
CA TYR A 56 -10.14 9.26 -2.33
C TYR A 56 -10.76 8.91 -3.70
N HIS A 57 -10.16 9.45 -4.77
CA HIS A 57 -10.52 9.12 -6.15
C HIS A 57 -9.52 8.08 -6.71
N PRO A 58 -9.90 6.80 -6.89
CA PRO A 58 -9.03 5.80 -7.47
C PRO A 58 -8.82 6.08 -8.96
N VAL A 59 -7.57 6.37 -9.36
CA VAL A 59 -7.18 6.47 -10.77
C VAL A 59 -6.99 5.06 -11.31
N THR A 60 -7.92 4.61 -12.16
CA THR A 60 -7.82 3.31 -12.85
C THR A 60 -6.79 3.40 -13.98
N LEU A 61 -5.54 3.07 -13.66
CA LEU A 61 -4.48 2.89 -14.66
C LEU A 61 -4.76 1.66 -15.54
N ALA A 62 -4.31 1.69 -16.79
CA ALA A 62 -4.38 0.53 -17.68
C ALA A 62 -3.48 -0.60 -17.16
N SER A 63 -3.90 -1.85 -17.36
CA SER A 63 -3.11 -3.03 -16.99
C SER A 63 -1.89 -3.17 -17.88
N ALA A 64 -0.72 -2.76 -17.39
CA ALA A 64 0.56 -2.98 -18.05
C ALA A 64 1.01 -4.43 -17.86
N ASP A 65 1.20 -5.16 -18.96
CA ASP A 65 1.74 -6.52 -18.95
C ASP A 65 3.28 -6.47 -18.96
N ALA A 66 3.88 -6.79 -17.83
CA ALA A 66 5.32 -6.84 -17.61
C ALA A 66 5.63 -7.81 -16.46
N LEU A 67 6.75 -8.54 -16.53
CA LEU A 67 7.06 -9.64 -15.61
C LEU A 67 8.34 -9.37 -14.77
N PRO A 68 8.36 -8.40 -13.83
CA PRO A 68 9.54 -8.05 -13.02
C PRO A 68 10.31 -9.20 -12.35
N TYR A 69 9.69 -10.34 -12.06
CA TYR A 69 10.39 -11.51 -11.51
C TYR A 69 11.11 -12.37 -12.57
N TYR A 70 10.83 -12.16 -13.86
CA TYR A 70 11.39 -12.89 -15.00
C TYR A 70 12.26 -11.97 -15.88
N ASP A 71 11.80 -10.76 -16.18
CA ASP A 71 12.37 -9.81 -17.14
C ASP A 71 13.58 -9.05 -16.58
N ARG A 72 14.67 -9.78 -16.31
CA ARG A 72 15.88 -9.26 -15.65
C ARG A 72 16.83 -8.45 -16.54
N GLU A 73 16.45 -8.16 -17.78
CA GLU A 73 17.34 -7.51 -18.75
C GLU A 73 17.77 -6.09 -18.32
N LEU A 74 16.89 -5.34 -17.64
CA LEU A 74 17.21 -4.01 -17.11
C LEU A 74 18.30 -4.01 -16.02
N ASP A 75 18.45 -5.12 -15.29
CA ASP A 75 19.50 -5.30 -14.27
C ASP A 75 20.77 -5.94 -14.87
N LEU A 76 20.62 -6.80 -15.88
CA LEU A 76 21.70 -7.57 -16.50
C LEU A 76 22.44 -6.80 -17.61
N GLN A 77 21.77 -5.90 -18.33
CA GLN A 77 22.36 -5.12 -19.43
C GLN A 77 22.77 -3.72 -18.95
N PRO A 78 24.08 -3.44 -18.74
CA PRO A 78 24.53 -2.13 -18.29
C PRO A 78 24.19 -1.05 -19.32
N GLY A 79 23.57 0.04 -18.86
CA GLY A 79 23.17 1.18 -19.71
C GLY A 79 21.80 1.04 -20.40
N LEU A 80 21.13 -0.12 -20.33
CA LEU A 80 19.78 -0.28 -20.89
C LEU A 80 18.78 0.64 -20.16
N ARG A 81 18.85 0.68 -18.82
CA ARG A 81 18.00 1.54 -17.98
C ARG A 81 18.14 3.02 -18.35
N SER A 82 19.35 3.55 -18.42
CA SER A 82 19.58 4.96 -18.80
C SER A 82 19.15 5.30 -20.22
N ARG A 83 19.11 4.32 -21.14
CA ARG A 83 18.53 4.49 -22.47
C ARG A 83 16.99 4.56 -22.41
N VAL A 84 16.35 3.75 -21.57
CA VAL A 84 14.90 3.82 -21.34
C VAL A 84 14.52 5.14 -20.66
N ASP A 85 15.25 5.55 -19.64
CA ASP A 85 15.04 6.83 -18.94
C ASP A 85 15.15 8.03 -19.91
N ALA A 86 16.12 8.01 -20.84
CA ALA A 86 16.28 9.05 -21.86
C ALA A 86 15.14 9.07 -22.92
N LEU A 87 14.59 7.90 -23.28
CA LEU A 87 13.41 7.83 -24.17
C LEU A 87 12.15 8.33 -23.46
N ILE A 88 11.99 8.02 -22.17
CA ILE A 88 10.91 8.55 -21.34
C ILE A 88 11.02 10.08 -21.23
N ALA A 89 12.22 10.64 -21.08
CA ALA A 89 12.42 12.08 -21.05
C ALA A 89 12.02 12.77 -22.38
N ALA A 90 12.42 12.22 -23.52
CA ALA A 90 12.04 12.77 -24.84
C ALA A 90 10.52 12.73 -25.11
N GLU A 91 9.84 11.68 -24.64
CA GLU A 91 8.37 11.62 -24.69
C GLU A 91 7.73 12.63 -23.71
N GLN A 92 8.30 12.81 -22.51
CA GLN A 92 7.85 13.81 -21.53
C GLN A 92 8.02 15.25 -22.04
N GLU A 93 9.08 15.56 -22.79
CA GLU A 93 9.25 16.85 -23.49
C GLU A 93 8.20 17.08 -24.59
N THR A 94 7.58 16.01 -25.10
CA THR A 94 6.52 16.05 -26.13
C THR A 94 5.12 16.14 -25.51
N MET A 95 4.93 15.76 -24.23
CA MET A 95 3.66 15.88 -23.53
C MET A 95 3.45 17.28 -22.93
N GLU A 96 2.20 17.77 -22.92
CA GLU A 96 1.87 18.97 -22.15
C GLU A 96 2.05 18.72 -20.63
N PRO A 97 2.69 19.64 -19.89
CA PRO A 97 2.89 19.49 -18.45
C PRO A 97 1.54 19.54 -17.71
N LEU A 98 1.35 18.63 -16.75
CA LEU A 98 0.10 18.54 -15.99
C LEU A 98 -0.11 19.78 -15.11
N GLY A 99 -0.94 20.72 -15.58
CA GLY A 99 -1.41 21.85 -14.78
C GLY A 99 -2.36 21.42 -13.66
N ALA A 100 -2.57 22.32 -12.68
CA ALA A 100 -3.45 22.10 -11.53
C ALA A 100 -4.94 21.89 -11.89
N SER A 101 -5.34 22.20 -13.12
CA SER A 101 -6.68 21.93 -13.68
C SER A 101 -6.78 20.61 -14.45
N SER A 102 -5.71 19.80 -14.50
CA SER A 102 -5.71 18.56 -15.29
C SER A 102 -6.55 17.46 -14.62
N SER A 103 -7.52 16.92 -15.37
CA SER A 103 -8.44 15.85 -14.91
C SER A 103 -7.75 14.51 -14.55
N ARG A 104 -6.41 14.44 -14.62
CA ARG A 104 -5.59 13.30 -14.16
C ARG A 104 -5.19 13.42 -12.69
N LEU A 105 -5.24 14.62 -12.12
CA LEU A 105 -4.98 14.89 -10.71
C LEU A 105 -6.32 15.02 -9.96
N PRO A 106 -6.37 14.64 -8.66
CA PRO A 106 -7.50 15.04 -7.81
C PRO A 106 -7.53 16.58 -7.71
N PRO A 107 -8.70 17.19 -7.43
CA PRO A 107 -8.78 18.61 -7.14
C PRO A 107 -7.87 18.96 -5.95
N ALA A 108 -7.27 20.15 -5.98
CA ALA A 108 -6.42 20.61 -4.89
C ALA A 108 -7.18 20.60 -3.56
N TYR A 109 -6.59 19.98 -2.54
CA TYR A 109 -7.19 19.96 -1.21
C TYR A 109 -7.06 21.34 -0.56
N GLU A 110 -8.19 22.03 -0.45
CA GLU A 110 -8.32 23.23 0.36
C GLU A 110 -8.26 22.87 1.85
N ILE A 111 -7.37 23.53 2.60
CA ILE A 111 -7.19 23.27 4.02
C ILE A 111 -8.16 24.17 4.81
N PHE A 112 -9.00 23.58 5.65
CA PHE A 112 -9.96 24.30 6.51
C PHE A 112 -11.09 25.02 5.75
N SER A 113 -11.58 24.50 4.60
CA SER A 113 -12.72 25.10 3.88
C SER A 113 -13.97 25.31 4.75
N LYS A 114 -14.11 24.55 5.85
CA LYS A 114 -15.20 24.69 6.84
C LYS A 114 -14.91 25.69 7.97
N ARG A 115 -13.71 26.25 8.08
CA ARG A 115 -13.25 27.12 9.18
C ARG A 115 -12.37 28.29 8.68
N PRO A 116 -12.97 29.41 8.25
CA PRO A 116 -12.22 30.57 7.75
C PRO A 116 -11.27 31.16 8.80
N ASP A 117 -11.59 31.09 10.09
CA ASP A 117 -10.69 31.51 11.18
C ASP A 117 -9.38 30.69 11.23
N LEU A 118 -9.39 29.39 10.89
CA LEU A 118 -8.14 28.62 10.80
C LEU A 118 -7.39 28.88 9.49
N GLN A 119 -8.11 29.18 8.40
CA GLN A 119 -7.49 29.59 7.14
C GLN A 119 -6.78 30.95 7.30
N ALA A 120 -7.42 31.94 7.93
CA ALA A 120 -6.82 33.24 8.22
C ALA A 120 -5.60 33.13 9.16
N GLU A 121 -5.64 32.25 10.17
CA GLU A 121 -4.48 31.94 11.00
C GLU A 121 -3.34 31.28 10.20
N LEU A 122 -3.66 30.36 9.27
CA LEU A 122 -2.67 29.74 8.37
C LEU A 122 -2.02 30.78 7.45
N GLU A 123 -2.81 31.69 6.87
CA GLU A 123 -2.34 32.78 6.02
C GLU A 123 -1.48 33.80 6.81
N ARG A 124 -1.85 34.11 8.07
CA ARG A 124 -1.01 34.92 8.98
C ARG A 124 0.32 34.26 9.28
N VAL A 125 0.33 32.96 9.58
CA VAL A 125 1.56 32.19 9.85
C VAL A 125 2.42 32.07 8.57
N ALA A 126 1.81 31.86 7.40
CA ALA A 126 2.52 31.79 6.12
C ALA A 126 3.14 33.14 5.70
N SER A 127 2.50 34.26 6.04
CA SER A 127 3.07 35.61 5.88
C SER A 127 4.10 36.00 6.95
N GLY A 128 4.36 35.11 7.94
CA GLY A 128 5.33 35.33 9.01
C GLY A 128 4.93 36.38 10.03
N ALA A 129 3.66 36.82 10.04
CA ALA A 129 3.18 37.81 11.00
C ALA A 129 3.02 37.20 12.40
N PRO A 130 3.37 37.95 13.46
CA PRO A 130 3.38 37.45 14.84
C PRO A 130 1.96 37.07 15.32
N PRO A 131 1.85 36.19 16.33
CA PRO A 131 0.55 35.81 16.90
C PRO A 131 -0.12 37.01 17.59
N GLU A 132 -1.36 37.27 17.19
CA GLU A 132 -2.27 38.22 17.82
C GLU A 132 -3.38 37.45 18.56
N PRO A 133 -3.66 37.73 19.85
CA PRO A 133 -2.92 38.62 20.73
C PRO A 133 -1.55 38.05 21.13
N SER A 134 -0.59 38.94 21.39
CA SER A 134 0.69 38.53 22.00
C SER A 134 0.49 37.88 23.37
N LEU A 135 1.37 36.93 23.72
CA LEU A 135 1.25 36.17 24.97
C LEU A 135 1.47 37.07 26.20
N ASP A 136 0.39 37.35 26.93
CA ASP A 136 0.43 38.15 28.16
C ASP A 136 1.24 37.44 29.27
N SER A 137 2.47 37.94 29.47
CA SER A 137 3.36 37.53 30.54
C SER A 137 3.08 38.23 31.88
N LYS A 138 2.43 39.40 31.87
CA LYS A 138 2.06 40.14 33.09
C LYS A 138 1.00 39.38 33.88
N ARG A 139 0.07 38.71 33.20
CA ARG A 139 -0.98 37.83 33.79
C ARG A 139 -0.45 36.67 34.64
N TYR A 140 0.80 36.25 34.46
CA TYR A 140 1.39 35.13 35.21
C TYR A 140 2.45 35.56 36.23
N GLY A 141 2.72 36.87 36.33
CA GLY A 141 3.56 37.46 37.35
C GLY A 141 2.76 38.29 38.35
N LEU A 142 3.46 38.80 39.37
CA LEU A 142 3.01 39.91 40.20
C LEU A 142 3.90 41.13 39.87
N PRO A 143 3.71 41.80 38.73
CA PRO A 143 4.42 43.04 38.44
C PRO A 143 3.96 44.14 39.39
N GLU A 144 4.90 44.95 39.88
CA GLU A 144 4.58 46.22 40.51
C GLU A 144 3.96 47.18 39.47
N PRO A 145 3.02 48.06 39.85
CA PRO A 145 2.43 49.01 38.90
C PRO A 145 3.50 49.99 38.40
N GLU A 146 3.43 50.39 37.13
CA GLU A 146 4.56 51.03 36.42
C GLU A 146 4.94 52.42 36.96
N GLY A 147 4.05 53.08 37.71
CA GLY A 147 4.34 54.32 38.46
C GLY A 147 4.89 54.12 39.88
N GLY A 148 5.07 52.87 40.33
CA GLY A 148 5.48 52.53 41.70
C GLY A 148 4.59 53.18 42.76
N ALA A 149 5.21 53.78 43.78
CA ALA A 149 4.54 54.54 44.84
C ALA A 149 3.72 55.76 44.35
N SER A 150 3.85 56.15 43.08
CA SER A 150 3.09 57.24 42.45
C SER A 150 2.05 56.78 41.41
N ALA A 151 1.81 55.46 41.28
CA ALA A 151 0.82 54.90 40.35
C ALA A 151 -0.64 55.21 40.75
N SER A 152 -1.57 55.04 39.82
CA SER A 152 -3.00 55.29 40.05
C SER A 152 -3.57 54.31 41.08
N ILE A 153 -4.62 54.75 41.80
CA ILE A 153 -5.42 53.87 42.68
C ILE A 153 -5.98 52.68 41.88
N GLN A 154 -6.31 52.88 40.60
CA GLN A 154 -6.79 51.83 39.70
C GLN A 154 -5.70 50.80 39.35
N ASP A 155 -4.45 51.24 39.15
CA ASP A 155 -3.33 50.34 38.86
C ASP A 155 -3.00 49.48 40.09
N TRP A 156 -3.04 50.08 41.27
CA TRP A 156 -2.89 49.37 42.55
C TRP A 156 -4.03 48.38 42.81
N GLN A 157 -5.28 48.74 42.48
CA GLN A 157 -6.42 47.81 42.55
C GLN A 157 -6.23 46.62 41.60
N ALA A 158 -5.86 46.86 40.34
CA ALA A 158 -5.60 45.80 39.36
C ALA A 158 -4.44 44.87 39.78
N ALA A 159 -3.38 45.41 40.39
CA ALA A 159 -2.28 44.62 40.94
C ALA A 159 -2.72 43.75 42.14
N VAL A 160 -3.57 44.30 43.02
CA VAL A 160 -4.16 43.56 44.15
C VAL A 160 -5.09 42.45 43.66
N ASP A 161 -5.99 42.72 42.72
CA ASP A 161 -6.92 41.74 42.15
C ASP A 161 -6.17 40.62 41.40
N ASN A 162 -5.11 40.95 40.66
CA ASN A 162 -4.17 39.96 40.11
C ASN A 162 -3.60 39.10 41.25
N SER A 163 -3.05 39.69 42.31
CA SER A 163 -2.46 38.93 43.43
C SER A 163 -3.46 37.97 44.11
N TYR A 164 -4.73 38.37 44.26
CA TYR A 164 -5.79 37.48 44.76
C TYR A 164 -6.08 36.33 43.78
N SER A 165 -6.10 36.59 42.47
CA SER A 165 -6.26 35.55 41.46
C SER A 165 -5.08 34.54 41.47
N GLN A 166 -3.84 35.01 41.68
CA GLN A 166 -2.68 34.13 41.81
C GLN A 166 -2.75 33.28 43.07
N LEU A 167 -3.18 33.85 44.21
CA LEU A 167 -3.35 33.12 45.46
C LEU A 167 -4.39 31.99 45.30
N ALA A 168 -5.52 32.27 44.68
CA ALA A 168 -6.54 31.27 44.36
C ALA A 168 -6.01 30.20 43.38
N HIS A 169 -5.26 30.60 42.35
CA HIS A 169 -4.62 29.65 41.44
C HIS A 169 -3.57 28.77 42.14
N MET A 170 -2.83 29.27 43.14
CA MET A 170 -1.87 28.47 43.90
C MET A 170 -2.54 27.49 44.87
N ASP A 171 -3.67 27.85 45.48
CA ASP A 171 -4.52 26.92 46.26
C ASP A 171 -5.08 25.78 45.39
N ILE A 172 -5.63 26.11 44.22
CA ILE A 172 -6.07 25.11 43.23
C ILE A 172 -4.89 24.22 42.77
N ARG A 173 -3.72 24.83 42.53
CA ARG A 173 -2.50 24.09 42.14
C ARG A 173 -2.04 23.15 43.26
N LEU A 174 -2.10 23.54 44.52
CA LEU A 174 -1.76 22.70 45.66
C LEU A 174 -2.68 21.47 45.73
N LYS A 175 -4.00 21.69 45.67
CA LYS A 175 -5.02 20.61 45.65
C LYS A 175 -4.82 19.65 44.48
N ASN A 176 -4.50 20.17 43.30
CA ASN A 176 -4.18 19.35 42.12
C ASN A 176 -2.87 18.55 42.31
N ILE A 177 -1.84 19.14 42.94
CA ILE A 177 -0.59 18.45 43.27
C ILE A 177 -0.81 17.35 44.33
N GLU A 178 -1.69 17.56 45.31
CA GLU A 178 -2.03 16.53 46.30
C GLU A 178 -2.78 15.35 45.66
N LEU A 179 -3.73 15.63 44.77
CA LEU A 179 -4.40 14.61 43.97
C LEU A 179 -3.40 13.84 43.08
N MET A 180 -2.48 14.55 42.43
CA MET A 180 -1.42 13.97 41.59
C MET A 180 -0.42 13.12 42.40
N LYS A 181 -0.03 13.56 43.61
CA LYS A 181 0.81 12.77 44.53
C LYS A 181 0.13 11.45 44.94
N LYS A 182 -1.20 11.47 45.13
CA LYS A 182 -1.97 10.31 45.57
C LYS A 182 -2.28 9.30 44.44
N TYR A 183 -2.55 9.77 43.23
CA TYR A 183 -3.05 8.92 42.12
C TYR A 183 -2.15 8.86 40.89
N GLY A 184 -1.28 9.85 40.67
CA GLY A 184 -0.52 10.02 39.43
C GLY A 184 0.42 8.86 39.10
N SER A 185 1.06 8.25 40.10
CA SER A 185 1.94 7.09 39.91
C SER A 185 1.19 5.85 39.39
N ASN A 186 -0.06 5.64 39.82
CA ASN A 186 -0.90 4.54 39.35
C ASN A 186 -1.56 4.86 38.01
N ALA A 187 -1.99 6.11 37.80
CA ALA A 187 -2.50 6.56 36.50
C ALA A 187 -1.44 6.46 35.40
N TRP A 188 -0.18 6.82 35.69
CA TRP A 188 0.93 6.71 34.74
C TRP A 188 1.23 5.25 34.37
N ARG A 189 1.24 4.34 35.36
CA ARG A 189 1.37 2.88 35.12
C ARG A 189 0.25 2.33 34.25
N LEU A 190 -0.99 2.76 34.48
CA LEU A 190 -2.13 2.35 33.65
C LEU A 190 -2.00 2.86 32.21
N SER A 191 -1.59 4.12 32.02
CA SER A 191 -1.35 4.67 30.69
C SER A 191 -0.19 3.99 29.96
N ASN A 192 0.90 3.67 30.66
CA ASN A 192 2.01 2.89 30.11
C ASN A 192 1.56 1.46 29.72
N PHE A 193 0.74 0.78 30.53
CA PHE A 193 0.15 -0.51 30.16
C PHE A 193 -0.76 -0.43 28.93
N GLN A 194 -1.54 0.65 28.78
CA GLN A 194 -2.35 0.91 27.59
C GLN A 194 -1.45 1.13 26.36
N GLN A 195 -0.44 2.01 26.46
CA GLN A 195 0.53 2.25 25.38
C GLN A 195 1.28 0.96 24.97
N GLU A 196 1.65 0.09 25.91
CA GLU A 196 2.24 -1.22 25.61
C GLU A 196 1.28 -2.15 24.87
N GLN A 197 -0.01 -2.12 25.17
CA GLN A 197 -1.03 -2.87 24.44
C GLN A 197 -1.19 -2.32 23.02
N ASP A 198 -1.28 -1.00 22.87
CA ASP A 198 -1.41 -0.33 21.58
C ASP A 198 -0.20 -0.62 20.67
N ILE A 199 1.01 -0.59 21.22
CA ILE A 199 2.25 -0.96 20.51
C ILE A 199 2.22 -2.43 20.04
N ARG A 200 1.75 -3.36 20.89
CA ARG A 200 1.62 -4.77 20.51
C ARG A 200 0.60 -4.96 19.39
N MET A 201 -0.60 -4.40 19.54
CA MET A 201 -1.66 -4.43 18.51
C MET A 201 -1.18 -3.83 17.18
N LEU A 202 -0.45 -2.71 17.21
CA LEU A 202 0.12 -2.12 16.00
C LEU A 202 1.21 -3.00 15.37
N SER A 203 2.07 -3.63 16.17
CA SER A 203 3.10 -4.56 15.66
C SER A 203 2.50 -5.82 15.03
N GLU A 204 1.46 -6.40 15.64
CA GLU A 204 0.74 -7.56 15.11
C GLU A 204 0.01 -7.23 13.81
N ASN A 205 -0.62 -6.06 13.72
CA ASN A 205 -1.23 -5.57 12.48
C ASN A 205 -0.17 -5.35 11.37
N VAL A 206 0.97 -4.75 11.70
CA VAL A 206 2.08 -4.53 10.76
C VAL A 206 2.64 -5.86 10.24
N ASP A 207 2.84 -6.85 11.11
CA ASP A 207 3.37 -8.16 10.71
C ASP A 207 2.34 -9.00 9.94
N SER A 208 1.05 -8.86 10.25
CA SER A 208 -0.06 -9.41 9.44
C SER A 208 -0.08 -8.83 8.02
N ILE A 209 0.05 -7.50 7.87
CA ILE A 209 0.10 -6.83 6.56
C ILE A 209 1.37 -7.22 5.78
N LYS A 210 2.53 -7.38 6.45
CA LYS A 210 3.74 -7.94 5.83
C LYS A 210 3.52 -9.37 5.34
N ALA A 211 2.89 -10.23 6.14
CA ALA A 211 2.61 -11.61 5.76
C ALA A 211 1.70 -11.70 4.52
N GLN A 212 0.62 -10.91 4.49
CA GLN A 212 -0.27 -10.80 3.32
C GLN A 212 0.49 -10.30 2.08
N THR A 213 1.30 -9.25 2.24
CA THR A 213 2.12 -8.67 1.16
C THR A 213 3.15 -9.68 0.62
N ASN A 214 3.78 -10.47 1.50
CA ASN A 214 4.74 -11.49 1.13
C ASN A 214 4.08 -12.66 0.38
N GLU A 215 2.89 -13.11 0.78
CA GLU A 215 2.17 -14.15 0.04
C GLU A 215 1.67 -13.64 -1.32
N ILE A 216 1.18 -12.40 -1.43
CA ILE A 216 0.85 -11.77 -2.73
C ILE A 216 2.08 -11.71 -3.65
N ASN A 217 3.25 -11.29 -3.12
CA ASN A 217 4.49 -11.24 -3.88
C ASN A 217 4.96 -12.64 -4.31
N ARG A 218 4.82 -13.65 -3.45
CA ARG A 218 5.13 -15.06 -3.74
C ARG A 218 4.21 -15.63 -4.83
N LEU A 219 2.90 -15.40 -4.74
CA LEU A 219 1.94 -15.82 -5.77
C LEU A 219 2.28 -15.16 -7.12
N ARG A 220 2.49 -13.84 -7.14
CA ARG A 220 2.95 -13.10 -8.32
C ARG A 220 4.26 -13.67 -8.89
N GLN A 221 5.22 -14.02 -8.04
CA GLN A 221 6.48 -14.64 -8.47
C GLN A 221 6.24 -16.01 -9.12
N THR A 222 5.35 -16.85 -8.57
CA THR A 222 5.03 -18.15 -9.20
C THR A 222 4.30 -18.00 -10.53
N GLU A 223 3.37 -17.07 -10.63
CA GLU A 223 2.62 -16.76 -11.86
C GLU A 223 3.54 -16.20 -12.96
N GLN A 224 4.35 -15.19 -12.65
CA GLN A 224 5.26 -14.58 -13.64
C GLN A 224 6.31 -15.58 -14.15
N ASN A 225 6.84 -16.46 -13.30
CA ASN A 225 7.74 -17.53 -13.75
C ASN A 225 7.01 -18.58 -14.62
N GLN A 226 5.75 -18.90 -14.32
CA GLN A 226 4.96 -19.81 -15.16
C GLN A 226 4.62 -19.17 -16.52
N THR A 227 4.34 -17.86 -16.56
CA THR A 227 4.08 -17.12 -17.81
C THR A 227 5.36 -16.95 -18.63
N GLY A 228 6.48 -16.54 -18.03
CA GLY A 228 7.77 -16.43 -18.71
C GLY A 228 8.25 -17.76 -19.32
N THR A 229 8.10 -18.88 -18.62
CA THR A 229 8.44 -20.21 -19.18
C THR A 229 7.50 -20.64 -20.31
N ARG A 230 6.23 -20.23 -20.32
CA ARG A 230 5.34 -20.38 -21.48
C ARG A 230 5.79 -19.50 -22.66
N LEU A 231 6.14 -18.25 -22.41
CA LEU A 231 6.63 -17.31 -23.44
C LEU A 231 7.91 -17.83 -24.11
N ALA A 232 8.92 -18.25 -23.35
CA ALA A 232 10.14 -18.85 -23.91
C ALA A 232 9.86 -20.14 -24.72
N THR A 233 8.84 -20.91 -24.34
CA THR A 233 8.41 -22.09 -25.10
C THR A 233 7.73 -21.71 -26.43
N LEU A 234 6.93 -20.64 -26.43
CA LEU A 234 6.29 -20.10 -27.63
C LEU A 234 7.32 -19.44 -28.57
N GLU A 235 8.27 -18.68 -28.01
CA GLU A 235 9.38 -18.07 -28.74
C GLU A 235 10.23 -19.13 -29.44
N LYS A 236 10.66 -20.17 -28.70
CA LYS A 236 11.39 -21.29 -29.31
C LYS A 236 10.59 -21.95 -30.43
N ARG A 237 9.29 -22.17 -30.24
CA ARG A 237 8.42 -22.74 -31.29
C ARG A 237 8.31 -21.80 -32.50
N TRP A 238 8.31 -20.50 -32.30
CA TRP A 238 8.31 -19.50 -33.37
C TRP A 238 9.65 -19.47 -34.14
N GLN A 239 10.78 -19.51 -33.43
CA GLN A 239 12.11 -19.68 -34.03
C GLN A 239 12.21 -20.99 -34.83
N ASP A 240 11.75 -22.12 -34.27
CA ASP A 240 11.68 -23.43 -34.94
C ASP A 240 10.80 -23.39 -36.22
N LEU A 241 9.70 -22.62 -36.21
CA LEU A 241 8.82 -22.47 -37.38
C LEU A 241 9.45 -21.60 -38.47
N ILE A 242 10.13 -20.49 -38.11
CA ILE A 242 10.88 -19.67 -39.07
C ILE A 242 12.01 -20.48 -39.70
N ALA A 243 12.79 -21.20 -38.88
CA ALA A 243 13.87 -22.05 -39.37
C ALA A 243 13.35 -23.13 -40.35
N ARG A 244 12.19 -23.73 -40.07
CA ARG A 244 11.54 -24.69 -40.98
C ARG A 244 11.02 -24.05 -42.27
N SER A 245 10.45 -22.84 -42.23
CA SER A 245 10.03 -22.12 -43.44
C SER A 245 11.23 -21.88 -44.36
N LEU A 246 12.31 -21.32 -43.81
CA LEU A 246 13.54 -21.05 -44.54
C LEU A 246 14.17 -22.33 -45.11
N GLN A 247 14.15 -23.44 -44.35
CA GLN A 247 14.59 -24.75 -44.83
C GLN A 247 13.72 -25.29 -45.98
N LEU A 248 12.40 -25.10 -45.93
CA LEU A 248 11.47 -25.49 -47.01
C LEU A 248 11.64 -24.63 -48.26
N GLU A 249 11.88 -23.33 -48.12
CA GLU A 249 12.20 -22.42 -49.23
C GLU A 249 13.51 -22.83 -49.93
N VAL A 250 14.58 -23.07 -49.16
CA VAL A 250 15.87 -23.57 -49.68
C VAL A 250 15.73 -24.95 -50.32
N ALA A 251 14.95 -25.86 -49.73
CA ALA A 251 14.65 -27.17 -50.31
C ALA A 251 13.87 -27.04 -51.63
N THR A 252 12.93 -26.09 -51.73
CA THR A 252 12.15 -25.83 -52.95
C THR A 252 13.03 -25.26 -54.06
N ILE A 253 13.91 -24.31 -53.75
CA ILE A 253 14.86 -23.72 -54.71
C ILE A 253 15.85 -24.79 -55.23
N THR A 254 16.42 -25.61 -54.35
CA THR A 254 17.38 -26.66 -54.74
C THR A 254 16.73 -27.82 -55.48
N THR A 255 15.50 -28.22 -55.13
CA THR A 255 14.75 -29.21 -55.91
C THR A 255 14.36 -28.67 -57.29
N GLN A 256 13.90 -27.41 -57.40
CA GLN A 256 13.65 -26.78 -58.70
C GLN A 256 14.92 -26.77 -59.59
N GLN A 257 16.07 -26.36 -59.05
CA GLN A 257 17.35 -26.37 -59.77
C GLN A 257 17.76 -27.78 -60.27
N THR A 258 17.50 -28.83 -59.48
CA THR A 258 17.77 -30.21 -59.92
C THR A 258 16.77 -30.71 -60.97
N VAL A 259 15.49 -30.31 -60.86
CA VAL A 259 14.45 -30.56 -61.88
C VAL A 259 14.80 -29.89 -63.21
N ASP A 260 15.26 -28.63 -63.20
CA ASP A 260 15.70 -27.93 -64.42
C ASP A 260 16.97 -28.55 -65.02
N SER A 261 17.91 -29.01 -64.18
CA SER A 261 19.08 -29.80 -64.61
C SER A 261 18.67 -31.13 -65.28
N LEU A 262 17.63 -31.80 -64.77
CA LEU A 262 17.10 -33.03 -65.38
C LEU A 262 16.31 -32.75 -66.66
N HIS A 263 15.53 -31.68 -66.73
CA HIS A 263 14.83 -31.27 -67.95
C HIS A 263 15.79 -30.88 -69.08
N THR A 264 16.88 -30.15 -68.77
CA THR A 264 17.89 -29.81 -69.77
C THR A 264 18.67 -31.03 -70.25
N LYS A 265 19.00 -31.99 -69.37
CA LYS A 265 19.56 -33.30 -69.76
C LYS A 265 18.60 -34.10 -70.65
N LYS A 266 17.31 -34.18 -70.29
CA LYS A 266 16.29 -34.87 -71.10
C LYS A 266 16.18 -34.25 -72.51
N ARG A 267 16.14 -32.91 -72.62
CA ARG A 267 16.09 -32.22 -73.93
C ARG A 267 17.31 -32.54 -74.80
N LYS A 268 18.51 -32.64 -74.22
CA LYS A 268 19.72 -33.07 -74.95
C LYS A 268 19.61 -34.50 -75.46
N LEU A 269 19.27 -35.45 -74.57
CA LEU A 269 19.12 -36.86 -74.94
C LEU A 269 18.01 -37.09 -75.99
N GLN A 270 16.92 -36.31 -75.94
CA GLN A 270 15.91 -36.33 -77.00
C GLN A 270 16.48 -35.81 -78.33
N ALA A 271 17.15 -34.66 -78.33
CA ALA A 271 17.78 -34.13 -79.54
C ALA A 271 18.90 -35.04 -80.10
N GLU A 272 19.56 -35.85 -79.27
CA GLU A 272 20.50 -36.90 -79.68
C GLU A 272 19.78 -38.12 -80.28
N LEU A 273 18.60 -38.50 -79.76
CA LEU A 273 17.75 -39.56 -80.32
C LEU A 273 17.13 -39.15 -81.66
N ASP A 274 16.63 -37.91 -81.75
CA ASP A 274 16.06 -37.30 -82.96
C ASP A 274 17.11 -37.15 -84.08
N GLN A 275 18.41 -37.30 -83.77
CA GLN A 275 19.54 -37.35 -84.72
C GLN A 275 19.95 -38.77 -85.13
N LEU A 276 19.38 -39.82 -84.50
CA LEU A 276 19.67 -41.23 -84.76
C LEU A 276 18.53 -41.94 -85.51
N ASP A 277 17.31 -41.40 -85.47
CA ASP A 277 16.15 -41.89 -86.24
C ASP A 277 16.05 -41.26 -87.66
N VAL A 278 17.19 -40.83 -88.24
CA VAL A 278 17.31 -40.18 -89.58
C VAL A 278 18.41 -40.83 -90.43
#